data_AF-A0A955W1M2-F1
#
_entry.id   AF-A0A955W1M2-F1
#
_cell.length_a   1.000
_cell.length_b   1.000
_cell.length_c   1.000
_cell.angle_alpha   90.00
_cell.angle_beta   90.00
_cell.angle_gamma   90.00
#
_symmetry.space_group_name_H-M   'P 1'
#
loop_
_entity.id
_entity.type
_entity.pdbx_description
1 polymer ?
#
loop_
_entity_poly.entity_id
_entity_poly.type
_entity_poly.pdbx_seq_one_letter_code
_entity_poly.pdbx_strand_id
1 'polypeptide(L)' 'MSKTYNNLPMSESLAKSTEKMDAFYTGPKLIALITITLVLAFTLLWLMAADIVGPKFHDDRNVNEIHNYYVP' A
#
# COMPACT_ATOMS: atom_id res chain seq x y z
N MET A 1 12.31 39.80 4.59
CA MET A 1 11.06 39.17 5.11
C MET A 1 9.90 39.70 4.29
N SER A 2 9.34 38.89 3.39
CA SER A 2 8.04 39.14 2.76
C SER A 2 7.50 37.80 2.26
N LYS A 3 7.00 36.98 3.19
CA LYS A 3 6.05 35.93 2.81
C LYS A 3 4.74 36.65 2.54
N THR A 4 4.56 37.10 1.31
CA THR A 4 3.28 37.65 0.83
C THR A 4 2.29 36.49 0.85
N TYR A 5 1.54 36.37 1.95
CA TYR A 5 0.35 35.55 1.96
C TYR A 5 -0.62 36.20 0.98
N ASN A 6 -0.73 35.60 -0.20
CA ASN A 6 -1.75 35.98 -1.16
C ASN A 6 -3.09 35.55 -0.56
N ASN A 7 -3.70 36.44 0.22
CA ASN A 7 -5.04 36.28 0.78
C ASN A 7 -6.07 36.45 -0.35
N LEU A 8 -5.97 35.64 -1.42
CA LEU A 8 -7.06 35.50 -2.36
C LEU A 8 -8.26 35.04 -1.54
N PRO A 9 -9.38 35.78 -1.53
CA PRO A 9 -10.58 35.35 -0.84
C PRO A 9 -10.95 33.97 -1.39
N MET A 10 -10.97 32.97 -0.51
CA MET A 10 -11.44 31.64 -0.87
C MET A 10 -12.89 31.77 -1.31
N SER A 11 -13.20 31.39 -2.54
CA SER A 11 -14.58 31.35 -3.05
C SER A 11 -15.45 30.57 -2.05
N GLU A 12 -16.66 31.05 -1.77
CA GLU A 12 -17.59 30.42 -0.83
C GLU A 12 -17.89 28.95 -1.18
N SER A 13 -17.83 28.60 -2.47
CA SER A 13 -17.97 27.23 -2.96
C SER A 13 -16.82 26.33 -2.53
N LEU A 14 -15.60 26.86 -2.53
CA LEU A 14 -14.39 26.17 -2.08
C LEU A 14 -14.40 26.05 -0.55
N ALA A 15 -14.80 27.11 0.17
CA ALA A 15 -14.91 27.08 1.62
C ALA A 15 -15.82 25.97 2.13
N LYS A 16 -17.04 25.88 1.59
CA LYS A 16 -18.01 24.83 1.94
C LYS A 16 -17.53 23.43 1.57
N SER A 17 -16.76 23.29 0.49
CA SER A 17 -16.23 21.99 0.06
C SER A 17 -15.11 21.54 0.99
N THR A 18 -14.21 22.44 1.37
CA THR A 18 -13.11 22.15 2.30
C THR A 18 -13.65 21.81 3.70
N GLU A 19 -14.63 22.54 4.21
CA GLU A 19 -15.26 22.28 5.51
C GLU A 19 -15.95 20.91 5.56
N LYS A 20 -16.61 20.50 4.47
CA LYS A 20 -17.18 19.15 4.33
C LYS A 20 -16.11 18.07 4.34
N MET A 21 -14.98 18.31 3.67
CA MET A 21 -13.86 17.37 3.61
C MET A 21 -13.17 17.25 4.97
N ASP A 22 -13.01 18.35 5.70
CA ASP A 22 -12.44 18.37 7.05
C ASP A 22 -13.34 17.65 8.06
N ALA A 23 -14.66 17.82 7.94
CA ALA A 23 -15.64 17.06 8.71
C ALA A 23 -15.67 15.57 8.35
N PHE A 24 -15.44 15.23 7.08
CA PHE A 24 -15.41 13.86 6.60
C PHE A 24 -14.16 13.11 7.07
N TYR A 25 -12.98 13.72 6.93
CA TYR A 25 -11.69 13.21 7.39
C TYR A 25 -11.34 13.70 8.80
N THR A 26 -12.32 13.61 9.70
CA THR A 26 -12.11 13.87 11.12
C THR A 26 -11.04 12.91 11.68
N GLY A 27 -10.20 13.41 12.59
CA GLY A 27 -9.06 12.68 13.17
C GLY A 27 -9.31 11.20 13.50
N PRO A 28 -10.44 10.81 14.13
CA PRO A 28 -10.73 9.41 14.43
C PRO A 28 -10.91 8.52 13.19
N LYS A 29 -11.56 9.01 12.14
CA LYS A 29 -11.77 8.26 10.89
C LYS A 29 -10.46 8.09 10.12
N LEU A 30 -9.61 9.12 10.14
CA LEU A 30 -8.29 9.04 9.55
C LEU A 30 -7.41 8.01 10.27
N ILE A 31 -7.43 7.99 11.60
CA ILE A 31 -6.73 6.98 12.41
C ILE A 31 -7.26 5.57 12.11
N ALA A 32 -8.58 5.40 12.00
CA ALA A 32 -9.19 4.12 11.67
C ALA A 32 -8.75 3.63 10.29
N LEU A 33 -8.78 4.49 9.27
CA LEU A 33 -8.29 4.17 7.92
C LEU A 33 -6.82 3.77 7.94
N ILE A 34 -5.95 4.54 8.60
CA ILE A 34 -4.52 4.23 8.73
C ILE A 34 -4.32 2.86 9.38
N THR A 35 -5.04 2.59 10.47
CA THR A 35 -4.93 1.32 11.20
C THR A 35 -5.37 0.14 10.34
N ILE A 36 -6.48 0.27 9.62
CA ILE A 36 -6.97 -0.77 8.70
C ILE A 36 -5.94 -1.04 7.61
N THR A 37 -5.41 0.00 6.98
CA THR A 37 -4.40 -0.14 5.93
C THR A 37 -3.12 -0.81 6.47
N LEU A 38 -2.69 -0.44 7.69
CA LEU A 38 -1.52 -1.03 8.33
C LEU A 38 -1.72 -2.52 8.63
N VAL A 39 -2.86 -2.89 9.20
CA VAL A 39 -3.21 -4.29 9.48
C VAL A 39 -3.22 -5.11 8.20
N LEU A 40 -3.83 -4.60 7.13
CA LEU A 40 -3.89 -5.29 5.84
C LEU A 40 -2.49 -5.52 5.25
N ALA A 41 -1.59 -4.55 5.37
CA ALA A 41 -0.22 -4.69 4.90
C ALA A 41 0.54 -5.78 5.68
N PHE A 42 0.40 -5.79 7.01
CA PHE A 42 1.04 -6.80 7.86
C PHE A 42 0.48 -8.20 7.64
N THR A 43 -0.83 -8.35 7.42
CA THR A 43 -1.42 -9.67 7.13
C THR A 43 -0.95 -10.21 5.79
N LEU A 44 -0.84 -9.36 4.76
CA LEU A 44 -0.27 -9.75 3.46
C LEU A 44 1.19 -10.15 3.58
N LEU A 45 2.01 -9.38 4.30
CA LEU A 45 3.41 -9.72 4.58
C LEU A 45 3.52 -11.07 5.32
N TRP A 46 2.66 -11.31 6.31
CA TRP A 46 2.62 -12.57 7.04
C TRP A 46 2.26 -13.76 6.13
N LEU A 47 1.26 -13.61 5.27
CA LEU A 47 0.83 -14.65 4.31
C LEU A 47 1.92 -14.99 3.30
N MET A 48 2.68 -13.98 2.84
CA MET A 48 3.83 -14.17 1.97
C MET A 48 4.98 -14.88 2.69
N ALA A 49 5.29 -14.49 3.93
CA ALA A 49 6.32 -15.14 4.74
C ALA A 49 5.96 -16.59 5.10
N ALA A 50 4.67 -16.90 5.27
CA ALA A 50 4.19 -18.25 5.53
C ALA A 50 4.13 -19.14 4.27
N ASP A 51 4.57 -18.64 3.11
CA ASP A 51 4.53 -19.34 1.81
C ASP A 51 3.11 -19.83 1.41
N ILE A 52 2.09 -19.13 1.93
CA ILE A 52 0.67 -19.37 1.62
C ILE A 52 0.30 -18.60 0.34
N VAL A 53 0.80 -17.38 0.19
CA VAL A 53 0.52 -16.50 -0.96
C VAL A 53 1.84 -16.00 -1.53
N GLY A 54 2.21 -16.45 -2.73
CA GLY A 54 3.44 -16.02 -3.41
C GLY A 54 3.92 -17.04 -4.44
N PRO A 55 4.78 -16.66 -5.40
CA PRO A 55 5.38 -17.62 -6.32
C PRO A 55 6.26 -18.59 -5.53
N LYS A 56 5.84 -19.86 -5.47
CA LYS A 56 6.71 -20.94 -4.98
C LYS A 56 7.84 -21.08 -5.98
N PHE A 57 9.02 -20.59 -5.63
CA PHE A 57 10.24 -20.85 -6.38
C PHE A 57 10.49 -22.36 -6.33
N HIS A 58 10.03 -23.08 -7.35
CA HIS A 58 10.48 -24.44 -7.57
C HIS A 58 11.96 -24.33 -7.94
N ASP A 59 12.80 -25.04 -7.20
CA ASP A 59 14.23 -25.08 -7.47
C ASP A 59 14.46 -25.85 -8.77
N ASP A 60 14.53 -25.12 -9.90
CA ASP A 60 14.78 -25.68 -11.24
C ASP A 60 16.18 -26.30 -11.37
N ARG A 61 16.99 -26.33 -10.31
CA ARG A 61 18.28 -27.06 -10.28
C ARG A 61 18.13 -28.58 -10.48
N ASN A 62 16.93 -29.14 -10.38
CA ASN A 62 16.69 -30.57 -10.64
C ASN A 62 16.39 -30.93 -12.11
N VAL A 63 16.22 -29.97 -13.02
CA VAL A 63 15.85 -30.28 -14.42
C VAL A 63 17.06 -30.72 -15.27
N ASN A 64 18.28 -30.41 -14.81
CA ASN A 64 19.52 -30.70 -15.56
C ASN A 64 20.24 -32.00 -15.16
N GLU A 65 19.82 -32.70 -14.09
CA GLU A 65 20.50 -33.94 -13.67
C GLU A 65 20.02 -35.20 -14.40
N ILE A 66 18.87 -35.16 -15.08
CA ILE A 66 18.28 -36.37 -15.69
C ILE A 66 18.81 -36.64 -17.11
N HIS A 67 19.51 -35.69 -17.73
CA HIS A 67 19.94 -35.80 -19.14
C HIS A 67 21.37 -36.36 -19.35
N ASN A 68 22.04 -36.89 -18.32
CA ASN A 68 23.42 -37.39 -18.42
C ASN A 68 23.62 -38.88 -18.11
N TYR A 69 22.55 -39.68 -18.03
CA TYR A 69 22.68 -41.13 -17.86
C TYR A 69 22.02 -41.89 -19.01
N TYR A 70 22.59 -41.83 -20.21
CA TYR A 70 22.55 -42.93 -21.19
C TYR A 70 23.52 -42.61 -22.35
N VAL A 71 24.76 -43.10 -22.24
CA VAL A 71 25.69 -43.24 -23.36
C VAL A 71 26.08 -44.72 -23.44
N PRO A 72 25.55 -45.47 -24.41
CA PRO A 72 26.25 -46.60 -25.02
C PRO A 72 27.10 -46.14 -26.22
#